data_AF-A0A8J6H3R1-F1
#
_entry.id   AF-A0A8J6H3R1-F1
#
_cell.length_a   1.000
_cell.length_b   1.000
_cell.length_c   1.000
_cell.angle_alpha   90.00
_cell.angle_beta   90.00
_cell.angle_gamma   90.00
#
_symmetry.space_group_name_H-M   'P 1'
#
loop_
_entity.id
_entity.type
_entity.pdbx_description
1 polymer ?
#
loop_
_entity_poly.entity_id
_entity_poly.type
_entity_poly.pdbx_seq_one_letter_code
_entity_poly.pdbx_strand_id
1 'polypeptide(L)'
;MCAVNSFLANVKLLVGSIYPPLIISKECEKKIYPLSSFFSNLMLEMGYMHLQATKPDTVGVGLNDSPVGLAAYILEKFTTWTNNEWKNLEDGGLTKKFTYTDLLDNVMIYWVTGSITTSARLYSETFNKAQMSLDVDGIPVTVPSACARFPNEIAIQPSIILKEKYHNLVHLSDYPDGGHFAAFELPKVMAEDIFTATEKMRSFNITQT
;
A
#
# COMPACT_ATOMS: atom_id res chain seq x y z
N MET A 1 -0.99 2.83 2.95
CA MET A 1 0.47 2.68 2.75
C MET A 1 1.21 3.98 3.10
N CYS A 2 2.20 3.91 4.00
CA CYS A 2 3.16 4.99 4.22
C CYS A 2 4.46 4.59 3.53
N ALA A 3 4.83 5.29 2.47
CA ALA A 3 6.03 4.98 1.71
C ALA A 3 6.76 6.27 1.33
N VAL A 4 8.09 6.17 1.32
CA VAL A 4 9.03 7.22 0.96
C VAL A 4 9.98 6.63 -0.07
N ASN A 5 10.06 7.25 -1.24
CA ASN A 5 10.92 6.80 -2.35
C ASN A 5 12.01 7.84 -2.71
N SER A 6 12.44 8.63 -1.73
CA SER A 6 13.53 9.60 -1.94
C SER A 6 14.86 8.89 -2.18
N PHE A 7 15.82 9.59 -2.79
CA PHE A 7 17.17 9.07 -2.99
C PHE A 7 17.80 8.60 -1.67
N LEU A 8 17.70 9.41 -0.61
CA LEU A 8 18.28 9.10 0.69
C LEU A 8 17.58 7.91 1.37
N ALA A 9 16.26 7.77 1.20
CA ALA A 9 15.53 6.59 1.66
C ALA A 9 16.05 5.30 1.00
N ASN A 10 16.27 5.32 -0.31
CA ASN A 10 16.81 4.19 -1.05
C ASN A 10 18.26 3.85 -0.65
N VAL A 11 19.10 4.86 -0.44
CA VAL A 11 20.47 4.66 0.08
C VAL A 11 20.44 4.01 1.47
N LYS A 12 19.57 4.49 2.37
CA LYS A 12 19.39 3.88 3.70
C LYS A 12 18.92 2.43 3.61
N LEU A 13 17.98 2.12 2.71
CA LEU A 13 17.51 0.76 2.49
C LEU A 13 18.67 -0.17 2.06
N LEU A 14 19.55 0.30 1.18
CA LEU A 14 20.75 -0.42 0.75
C LEU A 14 21.75 -0.61 1.88
N VAL A 15 22.06 0.43 2.65
CA VAL A 15 23.00 0.33 3.80
C VAL A 15 22.48 -0.65 4.84
N GLY A 16 21.17 -0.65 5.11
CA GLY A 16 20.57 -1.59 6.04
C GLY A 16 20.63 -3.05 5.57
N SER A 17 20.83 -3.32 4.27
CA SER A 17 21.05 -4.70 3.81
C SER A 17 22.41 -5.28 4.26
N ILE A 18 23.37 -4.41 4.57
CA ILE A 18 24.70 -4.77 5.06
C ILE A 18 24.70 -4.82 6.59
N TYR A 19 24.03 -3.85 7.24
CA TYR A 19 23.94 -3.78 8.71
C TYR A 19 22.53 -3.35 9.15
N PRO A 20 21.58 -4.30 9.23
CA PRO A 20 20.17 -4.02 9.52
C PRO A 20 19.89 -3.25 10.83
N PRO A 21 20.60 -3.52 11.96
CA PRO A 21 20.29 -2.87 13.24
C PRO A 21 20.42 -1.35 13.25
N LEU A 22 21.12 -0.75 12.29
CA LEU A 22 21.30 0.70 12.19
C LEU A 22 20.02 1.42 11.70
N ILE A 23 19.15 0.72 10.98
CA ILE A 23 18.06 1.33 10.21
C ILE A 23 16.70 0.70 10.54
N ILE A 24 16.68 -0.58 10.92
CA ILE A 24 15.44 -1.37 11.03
C ILE A 24 15.36 -2.09 12.37
N SER A 25 14.17 -2.11 12.98
CA SER A 25 13.87 -2.99 14.12
C SER A 25 13.79 -4.44 13.66
N LYS A 26 14.17 -5.40 14.51
CA LYS A 26 14.19 -6.84 14.18
C LYS A 26 12.88 -7.37 13.56
N GLU A 27 11.74 -6.78 13.91
CA GLU A 27 10.42 -7.16 13.38
C GLU A 27 10.20 -6.73 11.92
N CYS A 28 10.74 -5.57 11.51
CA CYS A 28 10.67 -5.10 10.13
C CYS A 28 11.78 -5.70 9.24
N GLU A 29 12.86 -6.23 9.85
CA GLU A 29 14.03 -6.76 9.15
C GLU A 29 13.66 -7.89 8.18
N LYS A 30 12.90 -8.88 8.66
CA LYS A 30 12.52 -10.07 7.86
C LYS A 30 11.63 -9.76 6.66
N LYS A 31 11.00 -8.57 6.63
CA LYS A 31 10.06 -8.18 5.57
C LYS A 31 10.73 -7.37 4.47
N ILE A 32 11.82 -6.70 4.80
CA ILE A 32 12.60 -5.87 3.87
C ILE A 32 13.82 -6.66 3.38
N TYR A 33 14.41 -7.50 4.23
CA TYR A 33 15.62 -8.25 3.92
C TYR A 33 15.39 -9.77 3.82
N PRO A 34 16.10 -10.45 2.88
CA PRO A 34 17.05 -9.88 1.93
C PRO A 34 16.37 -9.06 0.82
N LEU A 35 17.02 -7.99 0.36
CA LEU A 35 16.47 -7.08 -0.66
C LEU A 35 16.13 -7.82 -1.96
N SER A 36 16.87 -8.88 -2.29
CA SER A 36 16.60 -9.70 -3.48
C SER A 36 15.21 -10.32 -3.44
N SER A 37 14.79 -10.87 -2.30
CA SER A 37 13.44 -11.42 -2.12
C SER A 37 12.38 -10.34 -2.17
N PHE A 38 12.64 -9.17 -1.56
CA PHE A 38 11.75 -8.02 -1.63
C PHE A 38 11.53 -7.55 -3.08
N PHE A 39 12.61 -7.29 -3.84
CA PHE A 39 12.51 -6.86 -5.23
C PHE A 39 11.93 -7.93 -6.15
N SER A 40 12.23 -9.21 -5.92
CA SER A 40 11.64 -10.32 -6.67
C SER A 40 10.11 -10.35 -6.50
N ASN A 41 9.64 -10.30 -5.25
CA ASN A 41 8.20 -10.23 -4.97
C ASN A 41 7.57 -8.98 -5.58
N LEU A 42 8.22 -7.81 -5.45
CA LEU A 42 7.72 -6.58 -6.05
C LEU A 42 7.54 -6.75 -7.57
N MET A 43 8.56 -7.24 -8.27
CA MET A 43 8.50 -7.46 -9.72
C MET A 43 7.39 -8.42 -10.15
N LEU A 44 7.16 -9.50 -9.39
CA LEU A 44 6.07 -10.45 -9.66
C LEU A 44 4.69 -9.80 -9.53
N GLU A 45 4.54 -8.85 -8.60
CA GLU A 45 3.25 -8.25 -8.26
C GLU A 45 2.95 -6.92 -8.98
N MET A 46 3.94 -6.29 -9.65
CA MET A 46 3.77 -4.99 -10.33
C MET A 46 3.16 -5.06 -11.74
N GLY A 47 2.86 -6.24 -12.27
CA GLY A 47 2.38 -6.40 -13.66
C GLY A 47 1.12 -5.58 -13.97
N TYR A 48 0.16 -5.57 -13.04
CA TYR A 48 -1.08 -4.78 -13.16
C TYR A 48 -0.78 -3.28 -13.25
N MET A 49 0.13 -2.77 -12.40
CA MET A 49 0.51 -1.37 -12.33
C MET A 49 1.18 -0.93 -13.63
N HIS A 50 2.10 -1.74 -14.17
CA HIS A 50 2.77 -1.43 -15.42
C HIS A 50 1.79 -1.36 -16.60
N LEU A 51 0.86 -2.31 -16.69
CA LEU A 51 -0.15 -2.32 -17.75
C LEU A 51 -1.10 -1.11 -17.64
N GLN A 52 -1.58 -0.78 -16.45
CA GLN A 52 -2.47 0.37 -16.22
C GLN A 52 -1.76 1.71 -16.41
N ALA A 53 -0.47 1.81 -16.08
CA ALA A 53 0.32 3.01 -16.29
C ALA A 53 0.56 3.32 -17.80
N THR A 54 0.51 2.31 -18.65
CA THR A 54 0.93 2.45 -20.06
C THR A 54 -0.20 2.30 -21.08
N LYS A 55 -1.16 1.39 -20.84
CA LYS A 55 -2.26 1.04 -21.76
C LYS A 55 -3.59 0.84 -21.02
N PRO A 56 -4.03 1.81 -20.17
CA PRO A 56 -5.25 1.66 -19.35
C PRO A 56 -6.50 1.42 -20.21
N ASP A 57 -6.62 2.14 -21.33
CA ASP A 57 -7.74 2.00 -22.26
C ASP A 57 -7.78 0.63 -22.95
N THR A 58 -6.63 0.00 -23.21
CA THR A 58 -6.58 -1.32 -23.84
C THR A 58 -7.04 -2.41 -22.87
N VAL A 59 -6.48 -2.44 -21.66
CA VAL A 59 -6.88 -3.43 -20.65
C VAL A 59 -8.32 -3.22 -20.19
N GLY A 60 -8.75 -1.96 -20.08
CA GLY A 60 -10.09 -1.59 -19.63
C GLY A 60 -11.22 -2.06 -20.55
N VAL A 61 -10.99 -2.19 -21.87
CA VAL A 61 -11.99 -2.74 -22.80
C VAL A 61 -12.42 -4.14 -22.39
N GLY A 62 -11.47 -5.05 -22.17
CA GLY A 62 -11.78 -6.43 -21.78
C GLY A 62 -12.42 -6.54 -20.39
N LEU A 63 -11.99 -5.68 -19.46
CA LEU A 63 -12.54 -5.66 -18.10
C LEU A 63 -13.95 -5.08 -18.03
N ASN A 64 -14.31 -4.14 -18.91
CA ASN A 64 -15.69 -3.62 -19.00
C ASN A 64 -16.66 -4.57 -19.71
N ASP A 65 -16.16 -5.42 -20.61
CA ASP A 65 -17.02 -6.33 -21.39
C ASP A 65 -17.28 -7.67 -20.67
N SER A 66 -16.36 -8.10 -19.81
CA SER A 66 -16.44 -9.39 -19.11
C SER A 66 -16.55 -9.24 -17.59
N PRO A 67 -17.70 -9.57 -16.97
CA PRO A 67 -17.86 -9.47 -15.52
C PRO A 67 -16.97 -10.47 -14.78
N VAL A 68 -16.71 -11.64 -15.39
CA VAL A 68 -15.77 -12.64 -14.84
C VAL A 68 -14.33 -12.11 -14.95
N GLY A 69 -13.98 -11.47 -16.06
CA GLY A 69 -12.67 -10.83 -16.24
C GLY A 69 -12.43 -9.72 -15.21
N LEU A 70 -13.42 -8.86 -15.00
CA LEU A 70 -13.36 -7.81 -13.97
C LEU A 70 -13.20 -8.40 -12.57
N ALA A 71 -14.05 -9.35 -12.21
CA ALA A 71 -14.02 -9.97 -10.88
C ALA A 71 -12.67 -10.65 -10.63
N ALA A 72 -12.16 -11.45 -11.57
CA ALA A 72 -10.85 -12.10 -11.41
C ALA A 72 -9.71 -11.07 -11.23
N TYR A 73 -9.73 -9.99 -12.03
CA TYR A 73 -8.70 -8.96 -11.98
C TYR A 73 -8.67 -8.17 -10.67
N ILE A 74 -9.84 -7.92 -10.07
CA ILE A 74 -9.95 -7.22 -8.78
C ILE A 74 -9.72 -8.17 -7.60
N LEU A 75 -10.37 -9.34 -7.60
CA LEU A 75 -10.36 -10.26 -6.46
C LEU A 75 -8.98 -10.87 -6.20
N GLU A 76 -8.15 -11.07 -7.23
CA GLU A 76 -6.76 -11.51 -7.03
C GLU A 76 -6.00 -10.55 -6.09
N LYS A 77 -6.29 -9.24 -6.13
CA LYS A 77 -5.67 -8.27 -5.21
C LYS A 77 -6.14 -8.46 -3.78
N PHE A 78 -7.41 -8.79 -3.57
CA PHE A 78 -7.93 -9.15 -2.24
C PHE A 78 -7.30 -10.44 -1.69
N THR A 79 -6.84 -11.36 -2.54
CA THR A 79 -6.00 -12.48 -2.10
C THR A 79 -4.61 -12.00 -1.70
N THR A 80 -3.84 -11.52 -2.67
CA THR A 80 -2.39 -11.35 -2.51
C THR A 80 -2.04 -10.20 -1.57
N TRP A 81 -2.83 -9.13 -1.53
CA TRP A 81 -2.56 -7.96 -0.68
C TRP A 81 -3.17 -8.06 0.73
N THR A 82 -4.00 -9.08 0.99
CA THR A 82 -4.42 -9.43 2.36
C THR A 82 -3.38 -10.34 3.00
N ASN A 83 -2.92 -11.35 2.26
CA ASN A 83 -1.77 -12.18 2.64
C ASN A 83 -1.15 -12.81 1.38
N ASN A 84 0.10 -12.47 1.10
CA ASN A 84 0.82 -12.93 -0.09
C ASN A 84 0.96 -14.47 -0.16
N GLU A 85 0.88 -15.19 0.97
CA GLU A 85 0.94 -16.66 0.98
C GLU A 85 -0.33 -17.30 0.40
N TRP A 86 -1.46 -16.58 0.41
CA TRP A 86 -2.76 -17.13 0.00
C TRP A 86 -2.89 -17.35 -1.50
N LYS A 87 -2.00 -16.76 -2.32
CA LYS A 87 -1.95 -17.05 -3.76
C LYS A 87 -1.63 -18.51 -4.08
N ASN A 88 -1.13 -19.27 -3.09
CA ASN A 88 -0.87 -20.70 -3.22
C ASN A 88 -2.05 -21.58 -2.76
N LEU A 89 -3.13 -20.98 -2.25
CA LEU A 89 -4.35 -21.70 -1.89
C LEU A 89 -5.21 -21.91 -3.14
N GLU A 90 -5.88 -23.06 -3.22
CA GLU A 90 -6.75 -23.40 -4.35
C GLU A 90 -7.88 -22.39 -4.55
N ASP A 91 -8.43 -21.87 -3.45
CA ASP A 91 -9.51 -20.87 -3.43
C ASP A 91 -9.02 -19.42 -3.28
N GLY A 92 -7.69 -19.21 -3.27
CA GLY A 92 -7.06 -17.91 -3.02
C GLY A 92 -7.35 -17.31 -1.63
N GLY A 93 -7.91 -18.07 -0.69
CA GLY A 93 -8.22 -17.60 0.67
C GLY A 93 -9.19 -16.41 0.75
N LEU A 94 -9.97 -16.12 -0.30
CA LEU A 94 -10.81 -14.92 -0.40
C LEU A 94 -11.79 -14.76 0.76
N THR A 95 -12.32 -15.88 1.27
CA THR A 95 -13.33 -15.88 2.35
C THR A 95 -12.74 -15.94 3.76
N LYS A 96 -11.42 -15.85 3.92
CA LYS A 96 -10.77 -15.89 5.24
C LYS A 96 -11.00 -14.61 6.05
N LYS A 97 -11.18 -13.47 5.38
CA LYS A 97 -11.34 -12.15 6.00
C LYS A 97 -12.58 -11.39 5.53
N PHE A 98 -13.12 -11.75 4.37
CA PHE A 98 -14.25 -11.08 3.76
C PHE A 98 -15.34 -12.10 3.43
N THR A 99 -16.59 -11.66 3.34
CA THR A 99 -17.64 -12.47 2.72
C THR A 99 -17.65 -12.26 1.20
N TYR A 100 -18.26 -13.17 0.45
CA TYR A 100 -18.45 -12.94 -0.98
C TYR A 100 -19.31 -11.70 -1.26
N THR A 101 -20.27 -11.38 -0.38
CA THR A 101 -21.07 -10.15 -0.50
C THR A 101 -20.17 -8.92 -0.38
N ASP A 102 -19.30 -8.87 0.62
CA ASP A 102 -18.36 -7.75 0.81
C ASP A 102 -17.48 -7.53 -0.43
N LEU A 103 -16.93 -8.63 -0.97
CA LEU A 103 -16.07 -8.62 -2.15
C LEU A 103 -16.83 -8.22 -3.42
N LEU A 104 -18.02 -8.78 -3.63
CA LEU A 104 -18.84 -8.48 -4.79
C LEU A 104 -19.43 -7.08 -4.74
N ASP A 105 -19.72 -6.52 -3.56
CA ASP A 105 -20.15 -5.14 -3.43
C ASP A 105 -19.07 -4.19 -3.97
N ASN A 106 -17.79 -4.46 -3.68
CA ASN A 106 -16.68 -3.71 -4.27
C ASN A 106 -16.62 -3.87 -5.80
N VAL A 107 -16.66 -5.11 -6.31
CA VAL A 107 -16.66 -5.39 -7.76
C VAL A 107 -17.83 -4.73 -8.47
N MET A 108 -19.01 -4.72 -7.85
CA MET A 108 -20.23 -4.16 -8.42
C MET A 108 -20.14 -2.65 -8.56
N ILE A 109 -19.44 -1.94 -7.68
CA ILE A 109 -19.16 -0.50 -7.86
C ILE A 109 -18.45 -0.27 -9.20
N TYR A 110 -17.43 -1.08 -9.54
CA TYR A 110 -16.72 -0.95 -10.82
C TYR A 110 -17.59 -1.39 -12.00
N TRP A 111 -18.31 -2.51 -11.87
CA TRP A 111 -19.11 -3.09 -12.93
C TRP A 111 -20.26 -2.17 -13.37
N VAL A 112 -21.11 -1.73 -12.43
CA VAL A 112 -22.33 -0.96 -12.78
C VAL A 112 -22.02 0.45 -13.26
N THR A 113 -20.87 0.99 -12.88
CA THR A 113 -20.44 2.33 -13.31
C THR A 113 -19.57 2.29 -14.57
N GLY A 114 -19.11 1.11 -15.01
CA GLY A 114 -18.18 0.96 -16.13
C GLY A 114 -16.83 1.65 -15.89
N SER A 115 -16.43 1.82 -14.62
CA SER A 115 -15.37 2.75 -14.23
C SER A 115 -13.96 2.16 -14.22
N ILE A 116 -13.76 0.88 -14.57
CA ILE A 116 -12.44 0.22 -14.47
C ILE A 116 -11.39 0.90 -15.37
N THR A 117 -11.77 1.35 -16.56
CA THR A 117 -10.88 2.09 -17.46
C THR A 117 -10.49 3.44 -16.87
N THR A 118 -11.49 4.19 -16.36
CA THR A 118 -11.25 5.51 -15.77
C THR A 118 -10.42 5.44 -14.49
N SER A 119 -10.57 4.39 -13.67
CA SER A 119 -9.71 4.17 -12.51
C SER A 119 -8.28 3.82 -12.92
N ALA A 120 -8.09 3.01 -13.97
CA ALA A 120 -6.77 2.64 -14.46
C ALA A 120 -6.00 3.84 -15.04
N ARG A 121 -6.68 4.82 -15.65
CA ARG A 121 -6.03 6.03 -16.20
C ARG A 121 -5.27 6.83 -15.15
N LEU A 122 -5.65 6.78 -13.86
CA LEU A 122 -4.91 7.44 -12.79
C LEU A 122 -3.47 6.94 -12.70
N TYR A 123 -3.21 5.65 -12.97
CA TYR A 123 -1.86 5.12 -13.05
C TYR A 123 -1.09 5.79 -14.19
N SER A 124 -1.69 5.92 -15.37
CA SER A 124 -1.03 6.54 -16.52
C SER A 124 -0.68 8.01 -16.27
N GLU A 125 -1.58 8.75 -15.62
CA GLU A 125 -1.31 10.14 -15.23
C GLU A 125 -0.24 10.24 -14.13
N THR A 126 -0.21 9.30 -13.18
CA THR A 126 0.77 9.28 -12.10
C THR A 126 2.19 9.03 -12.61
N PHE A 127 2.33 8.13 -13.59
CA PHE A 127 3.64 7.72 -14.15
C PHE A 127 4.05 8.51 -15.40
N ASN A 128 3.33 9.58 -15.76
CA ASN A 128 3.74 10.45 -16.86
C ASN A 128 4.95 11.31 -16.46
N LYS A 129 5.73 11.76 -17.44
CA LYS A 129 6.98 12.51 -17.20
C LYS A 129 6.76 13.82 -16.44
N ALA A 130 5.67 14.53 -16.73
CA ALA A 130 5.38 15.82 -16.09
C ALA A 130 5.11 15.61 -14.59
N GLN A 131 4.28 14.64 -14.25
CA GLN A 131 3.94 14.31 -12.86
C GLN A 131 5.16 13.79 -12.09
N MET A 132 5.94 12.89 -12.68
CA MET A 132 7.17 12.39 -12.04
C MET A 132 8.22 13.50 -11.83
N SER A 133 8.28 14.50 -12.71
CA SER A 133 9.22 15.62 -12.58
C SER A 133 8.94 16.56 -11.41
N LEU A 134 7.75 16.47 -10.79
CA LEU A 134 7.42 17.23 -9.59
C LEU A 134 8.21 16.78 -8.35
N ASP A 135 8.80 15.56 -8.38
CA ASP A 135 9.59 14.98 -7.29
C ASP A 135 8.92 15.11 -5.91
N VAL A 136 7.63 14.75 -5.84
CA VAL A 136 6.82 14.86 -4.62
C VAL A 136 7.38 14.02 -3.46
N ASP A 137 8.21 13.01 -3.75
CA ASP A 137 8.89 12.21 -2.74
C ASP A 137 10.12 12.89 -2.13
N GLY A 138 10.72 13.86 -2.83
CA GLY A 138 11.77 14.74 -2.30
C GLY A 138 11.25 15.90 -1.44
N ILE A 139 9.94 16.17 -1.44
CA ILE A 139 9.34 17.29 -0.70
C ILE A 139 8.95 16.85 0.72
N PRO A 140 9.48 17.50 1.78
CA PRO A 140 9.11 17.19 3.16
C PRO A 140 7.64 17.51 3.47
N VAL A 141 7.03 16.62 4.26
CA VAL A 141 5.71 16.80 4.88
C VAL A 141 5.91 17.35 6.30
N THR A 142 5.53 18.60 6.50
CA THR A 142 5.70 19.34 7.77
C THR A 142 4.43 19.37 8.63
N VAL A 143 3.30 18.87 8.14
CA VAL A 143 2.08 18.73 8.94
C VAL A 143 2.17 17.50 9.87
N PRO A 144 1.47 17.49 11.02
CA PRO A 144 1.39 16.33 11.89
C PRO A 144 0.90 15.11 11.10
N SER A 145 1.66 14.02 11.15
CA SER A 145 1.44 12.82 10.34
C SER A 145 1.34 11.59 11.21
N ALA A 146 0.57 10.59 10.77
CA ALA A 146 0.44 9.29 11.42
C ALA A 146 0.60 8.16 10.40
N CYS A 147 1.02 7.00 10.89
CA CYS A 147 1.16 5.80 10.06
C CYS A 147 0.85 4.53 10.84
N ALA A 148 -0.07 3.71 10.32
CA ALA A 148 -0.35 2.36 10.80
C ALA A 148 0.31 1.33 9.88
N ARG A 149 1.09 0.42 10.46
CA ARG A 149 1.83 -0.62 9.73
C ARG A 149 1.21 -1.99 9.99
N PHE A 150 0.60 -2.54 8.94
CA PHE A 150 0.01 -3.87 8.92
C PHE A 150 0.98 -4.88 8.34
N PRO A 151 1.00 -6.12 8.85
CA PRO A 151 2.11 -7.02 8.60
C PRO A 151 2.20 -7.54 7.17
N ASN A 152 1.08 -7.62 6.45
CA ASN A 152 1.00 -8.12 5.08
C ASN A 152 0.85 -6.98 4.04
N GLU A 153 1.14 -5.74 4.43
CA GLU A 153 1.22 -4.63 3.46
C GLU A 153 2.33 -4.89 2.42
N ILE A 154 2.10 -4.45 1.19
CA ILE A 154 2.95 -4.70 0.02
C ILE A 154 4.36 -4.15 0.24
N ALA A 155 4.46 -2.99 0.87
CA ALA A 155 5.72 -2.33 1.19
C ALA A 155 5.66 -1.72 2.60
N ILE A 156 6.47 -2.28 3.52
CA ILE A 156 6.66 -1.75 4.87
C ILE A 156 8.00 -1.05 4.93
N GLN A 157 8.01 0.16 5.47
CA GLN A 157 9.23 0.93 5.67
C GLN A 157 9.50 1.20 7.16
N PRO A 158 10.78 1.26 7.58
CA PRO A 158 11.16 1.58 8.94
C PRO A 158 10.89 3.05 9.25
N SER A 159 10.69 3.33 10.55
CA SER A 159 10.43 4.68 11.06
C SER A 159 11.50 5.70 10.64
N ILE A 160 12.77 5.30 10.58
CA ILE A 160 13.89 6.17 10.18
C ILE A 160 13.83 6.60 8.71
N ILE A 161 13.23 5.77 7.84
CA ILE A 161 13.00 6.11 6.44
C ILE A 161 11.74 6.96 6.32
N LEU A 162 10.67 6.60 7.03
CA LEU A 162 9.43 7.39 7.02
C LEU A 162 9.68 8.84 7.47
N LYS A 163 10.51 9.04 8.50
CA LYS A 163 10.85 10.37 9.02
C LYS A 163 11.64 11.27 8.06
N GLU A 164 12.19 10.74 6.96
CA GLU A 164 12.84 11.54 5.92
C GLU A 164 11.82 12.41 5.16
N LYS A 165 10.60 11.91 4.98
CA LYS A 165 9.51 12.66 4.36
C LYS A 165 8.58 13.24 5.40
N TYR A 166 8.21 12.47 6.42
CA TYR A 166 7.26 12.87 7.46
C TYR A 166 8.00 13.39 8.70
N HIS A 167 8.41 14.66 8.68
CA HIS A 167 9.21 15.26 9.76
C HIS A 167 8.47 15.26 11.10
N ASN A 168 7.15 15.48 11.06
CA ASN A 168 6.28 15.49 12.23
C ASN A 168 5.43 14.21 12.32
N LEU A 169 6.08 13.04 12.25
CA LEU A 169 5.41 11.74 12.44
C LEU A 169 5.08 11.53 13.93
N VAL A 170 3.87 11.94 14.34
CA VAL A 170 3.42 11.93 15.75
C VAL A 170 2.85 10.59 16.20
N HIS A 171 2.46 9.73 15.26
CA HIS A 171 2.00 8.38 15.57
C HIS A 171 2.54 7.37 14.55
N LEU A 172 3.16 6.31 15.06
CA LEU A 172 3.52 5.13 14.30
C LEU A 172 3.04 3.92 15.11
N SER A 173 2.28 3.03 14.49
CA SER A 173 1.77 1.80 15.09
C SER A 173 2.15 0.59 14.25
N ASP A 174 2.36 -0.55 14.92
CA ASP A 174 2.64 -1.84 14.31
C ASP A 174 1.59 -2.83 14.80
N TYR A 175 0.93 -3.50 13.87
CA TYR A 175 -0.12 -4.48 14.17
C TYR A 175 0.35 -5.91 13.89
N PRO A 176 -0.14 -6.90 14.65
CA PRO A 176 0.23 -8.30 14.48
C PRO A 176 -0.51 -9.01 13.35
N ASP A 177 -1.59 -8.41 12.82
CA ASP A 177 -2.46 -8.96 11.77
C ASP A 177 -2.91 -7.83 10.83
N GLY A 178 -3.36 -8.17 9.63
CA GLY A 178 -3.83 -7.25 8.59
C GLY A 178 -2.91 -7.12 7.38
N GLY A 179 -3.48 -6.66 6.26
CA GLY A 179 -2.77 -6.35 5.02
C GLY A 179 -3.09 -4.95 4.49
N HIS A 180 -3.19 -4.85 3.17
CA HIS A 180 -3.39 -3.58 2.46
C HIS A 180 -4.76 -2.94 2.71
N PHE A 181 -5.82 -3.77 2.82
CA PHE A 181 -7.19 -3.31 3.00
C PHE A 181 -7.58 -3.13 4.47
N ALA A 182 -6.72 -2.51 5.27
CA ALA A 182 -6.82 -2.46 6.73
C ALA A 182 -8.19 -2.05 7.29
N ALA A 183 -8.82 -1.01 6.73
CA ALA A 183 -10.14 -0.55 7.17
C ALA A 183 -11.26 -1.56 6.87
N PHE A 184 -11.09 -2.37 5.83
CA PHE A 184 -12.07 -3.37 5.42
C PHE A 184 -11.83 -4.71 6.13
N GLU A 185 -10.57 -5.08 6.33
CA GLU A 185 -10.15 -6.31 6.99
C GLU A 185 -10.30 -6.24 8.52
N LEU A 186 -9.86 -5.13 9.13
CA LEU A 186 -9.82 -4.91 10.57
C LEU A 186 -10.44 -3.56 10.94
N PRO A 187 -11.75 -3.34 10.71
CA PRO A 187 -12.40 -2.03 10.81
C PRO A 187 -12.27 -1.40 12.21
N LYS A 188 -12.40 -2.20 13.27
CA LYS A 188 -12.27 -1.72 14.66
C LYS A 188 -10.85 -1.25 14.96
N VAL A 189 -9.86 -2.04 14.57
CA VAL A 189 -8.44 -1.72 14.78
C VAL A 189 -8.08 -0.43 14.04
N MET A 190 -8.47 -0.31 12.78
CA MET A 190 -8.19 0.88 11.98
C MET A 190 -8.90 2.12 12.54
N ALA A 191 -10.15 2.00 13.00
CA ALA A 191 -10.87 3.12 13.60
C ALA A 191 -10.22 3.60 14.91
N GLU A 192 -9.82 2.68 15.78
CA GLU A 192 -9.12 2.99 17.05
C GLU A 192 -7.76 3.65 16.80
N ASP A 193 -7.00 3.20 15.79
CA ASP A 193 -5.75 3.84 15.37
C ASP A 193 -5.98 5.28 14.91
N ILE A 194 -6.99 5.50 14.06
CA ILE A 194 -7.36 6.85 13.58
C ILE A 194 -7.71 7.76 14.75
N PHE A 195 -8.52 7.30 15.72
CA PHE A 195 -8.85 8.12 16.88
C PHE A 195 -7.60 8.44 17.71
N THR A 196 -6.74 7.46 17.97
CA THR A 196 -5.46 7.66 18.67
C THR A 196 -4.55 8.65 17.94
N ALA A 197 -4.46 8.55 16.61
CA ALA A 197 -3.72 9.48 15.78
C ALA A 197 -4.25 10.91 15.91
N THR A 198 -5.59 11.08 15.81
CA THR A 198 -6.22 12.40 15.86
C THR A 198 -6.02 13.08 17.21
N GLU A 199 -6.09 12.35 18.33
CA GLU A 199 -5.81 12.90 19.65
C GLU A 199 -4.35 13.36 19.77
N LYS A 200 -3.39 12.57 19.27
CA LYS A 200 -1.97 12.97 19.24
C LYS A 200 -1.72 14.20 18.37
N MET A 201 -2.38 14.30 17.23
CA MET A 201 -2.29 15.48 16.35
C MET A 201 -2.87 16.73 17.03
N ARG A 202 -3.99 16.59 17.76
CA ARG A 202 -4.58 17.68 18.56
C ARG A 202 -3.62 18.15 19.65
N SER A 203 -3.04 17.22 20.40
CA SER A 203 -2.04 17.55 21.44
C SER A 203 -0.81 18.24 20.86
N PHE A 204 -0.30 17.78 19.71
CA PHE A 204 0.83 18.39 19.04
C PHE A 204 0.58 19.86 18.68
N ASN A 205 -0.61 20.19 18.17
CA ASN A 205 -0.95 21.57 17.81
C ASN A 205 -1.04 22.48 19.05
N ILE A 206 -1.56 22.00 20.18
CA ILE A 206 -1.62 22.76 21.44
C ILE A 206 -0.22 23.09 21.96
N THR A 207 0.75 22.18 21.78
CA THR A 207 2.13 22.40 22.24
C THR A 207 2.95 23.34 21.36
N GLN A 208 2.48 23.69 20.17
CA GLN A 208 3.18 24.62 19.26
C GLN A 208 2.67 26.07 19.34
N THR A 209 1.55 26.32 20.01
CA THR A 209 1.00 27.65 20.32
C THR A 209 1.45 28.16 21.67
#